data_AF-A0A935TUU6-F1
#
_entry.id   AF-A0A935TUU6-F1
#
_cell.length_a   1.000
_cell.length_b   1.000
_cell.length_c   1.000
_cell.angle_alpha   90.00
_cell.angle_beta   90.00
_cell.angle_gamma   90.00
#
_symmetry.space_group_name_H-M   'P 1'
#
loop_
_entity.id
_entity.type
_entity.pdbx_description
1 polymer ?
#
loop_
_entity_poly.entity_id
_entity_poly.type
_entity_poly.pdbx_seq_one_letter_code
_entity_poly.pdbx_strand_id
1 'polypeptide(L)'
;MNAKTLIATALFVSFAGAGSAFAQEATQDFQPASMLSSKSRAEVRAELQQAQRAGTLETRNYAEASAVPVAASSLTREQVVAEAREAARLGATDANEAEVRVATPAQQQLIRAAGIRALDRSMAQAAN
;
A
#
# COMPACT_ATOMS: atom_id res chain seq x y z
N MET A 1 -48.90 50.76 3.59
CA MET A 1 -47.55 50.18 3.77
C MET A 1 -47.06 49.78 2.39
N ASN A 2 -45.94 50.34 1.96
CA ASN A 2 -45.59 50.45 0.54
C ASN A 2 -44.47 49.44 0.27
N ALA A 3 -44.54 48.66 -0.82
CA ALA A 3 -43.70 47.49 -1.15
C ALA A 3 -42.19 47.60 -0.83
N LYS A 4 -41.65 48.82 -0.74
CA LYS A 4 -40.30 49.14 -0.28
C LYS A 4 -39.99 48.63 1.15
N THR A 5 -40.95 48.61 2.08
CA THR A 5 -40.75 48.06 3.44
C THR A 5 -40.72 46.53 3.48
N LEU A 6 -41.26 45.85 2.46
CA LEU A 6 -41.32 44.39 2.37
C LEU A 6 -40.03 43.80 1.76
N ILE A 7 -39.40 44.52 0.83
CA ILE A 7 -38.12 44.13 0.22
C ILE A 7 -36.97 44.31 1.25
N ALA A 8 -37.02 45.37 2.06
CA ALA A 8 -36.00 45.63 3.07
C ALA A 8 -36.01 44.57 4.20
N THR A 9 -37.17 44.02 4.54
CA THR A 9 -37.28 42.93 5.54
C THR A 9 -36.82 41.58 4.99
N ALA A 10 -37.06 41.30 3.69
CA ALA A 10 -36.62 40.05 3.08
C ALA A 10 -35.08 39.94 3.00
N LEU A 11 -34.37 41.04 2.74
CA LEU A 11 -32.90 41.03 2.64
C LEU A 11 -32.20 40.80 3.99
N PHE A 12 -32.79 41.26 5.09
CA PHE A 12 -32.20 41.13 6.43
C PHE A 12 -32.27 39.71 7.01
N VAL A 13 -33.25 38.90 6.59
CA VAL A 13 -33.42 37.52 7.09
C VAL A 13 -32.44 36.54 6.41
N SER A 14 -31.98 36.85 5.19
CA SER A 14 -31.14 35.95 4.39
C SER A 14 -29.65 35.89 4.75
N PHE A 15 -29.15 36.69 5.71
CA PHE A 15 -27.71 36.74 6.03
C PHE A 15 -27.32 36.28 7.44
N ALA A 16 -28.27 35.87 8.28
CA ALA A 16 -27.99 35.39 9.64
C ALA A 16 -27.63 33.89 9.73
N GLY A 17 -27.58 33.18 8.59
CA GLY A 17 -27.28 31.75 8.51
C GLY A 17 -25.82 31.41 8.18
N ALA A 18 -24.89 32.37 8.29
CA ALA A 18 -23.47 32.09 8.10
C ALA A 18 -22.97 31.27 9.29
N GLY A 19 -22.85 29.96 9.08
CA GLY A 19 -22.39 29.00 10.06
C GLY A 19 -21.08 29.43 10.72
N SER A 20 -21.12 29.56 12.04
CA SER A 20 -19.93 29.55 12.87
C SER A 20 -19.29 28.16 12.78
N ALA A 21 -18.34 27.99 11.86
CA ALA A 21 -17.42 26.86 11.91
C ALA A 21 -16.44 27.13 13.04
N PHE A 22 -16.71 26.59 14.23
CA PHE A 22 -15.71 26.55 15.29
C PHE A 22 -14.58 25.63 14.83
N ALA A 23 -13.35 26.14 14.82
CA ALA A 23 -12.18 25.29 14.67
C ALA A 23 -12.06 24.43 15.94
N GLN A 24 -12.52 23.19 15.87
CA GLN A 24 -12.31 22.21 16.91
C GLN A 24 -10.81 21.88 16.95
N GLU A 25 -10.14 22.19 18.06
CA GLU A 25 -8.75 21.80 18.26
C GLU A 25 -8.65 20.27 18.23
N ALA A 26 -7.88 19.73 17.28
CA ALA A 26 -7.51 18.33 17.27
C ALA A 26 -6.39 18.11 18.30
N THR A 27 -6.73 18.15 19.59
CA THR A 27 -5.84 17.63 20.63
C THR A 27 -5.62 16.16 20.34
N GLN A 28 -4.35 15.74 20.19
CA GLN A 28 -4.03 14.33 20.16
C GLN A 28 -4.40 13.73 21.51
N ASP A 29 -5.37 12.83 21.50
CA ASP A 29 -5.76 12.05 22.66
C ASP A 29 -4.64 11.03 22.93
N PHE A 30 -3.62 11.46 23.66
CA PHE A 30 -2.58 10.54 24.14
C PHE A 30 -3.26 9.54 25.07
N GLN A 31 -3.02 8.26 24.80
CA GLN A 31 -3.51 7.17 25.64
C GLN A 31 -3.21 7.50 27.11
N PRO A 32 -4.20 7.34 28.02
CA PRO A 32 -4.02 7.72 29.42
C PRO A 32 -2.81 7.01 30.02
N ALA A 33 -2.12 7.67 30.96
CA ALA A 33 -0.92 7.11 31.60
C ALA A 33 -1.14 5.72 32.24
N SER A 34 -2.40 5.35 32.52
CA SER A 34 -2.82 4.01 32.94
C SER A 34 -2.53 2.90 31.93
N MET A 35 -2.25 3.24 30.68
CA MET A 35 -1.88 2.30 29.61
C MET A 35 -0.37 2.12 29.47
N LEU A 36 0.44 2.84 30.24
CA LEU A 36 1.89 2.64 30.28
C LEU A 36 2.23 1.42 31.13
N SER A 37 3.15 0.58 30.63
CA SER A 37 3.66 -0.56 31.40
C SER A 37 4.42 -0.09 32.63
N SER A 38 4.12 -0.68 33.79
CA SER A 38 4.86 -0.47 35.04
C SER A 38 6.10 -1.37 35.16
N LYS A 39 6.36 -2.25 34.17
CA LYS A 39 7.48 -3.19 34.20
C LYS A 39 8.81 -2.50 33.92
N SER A 40 9.84 -2.91 34.63
CA SER A 40 11.22 -2.56 34.34
C SER A 40 11.68 -3.17 33.01
N ARG A 41 12.75 -2.61 32.43
CA ARG A 41 13.35 -3.12 31.19
C ARG A 41 13.84 -4.57 31.32
N ALA A 42 14.26 -4.99 32.51
CA ALA A 42 14.71 -6.35 32.77
C ALA A 42 13.55 -7.34 32.72
N GLU A 43 12.43 -6.99 33.36
CA GLU A 43 11.20 -7.81 33.38
C GLU A 43 10.61 -7.97 31.98
N VAL A 44 10.54 -6.88 31.21
CA VAL A 44 10.08 -6.92 29.82
C VAL A 44 10.94 -7.86 28.97
N ARG A 45 12.26 -7.85 29.15
CA ARG A 45 13.17 -8.75 28.41
C ARG A 45 12.99 -10.21 28.82
N ALA A 46 12.79 -10.48 30.11
CA ALA A 46 12.58 -11.83 30.61
C ALA A 46 11.26 -12.42 30.06
N GLU A 47 10.18 -11.64 30.08
CA GLU A 47 8.88 -12.02 29.53
C GLU A 47 8.94 -12.23 28.01
N LEU A 48 9.62 -11.34 27.29
CA LEU A 48 9.84 -11.50 25.85
C LEU A 48 10.55 -12.83 25.53
N GLN A 49 11.63 -13.14 26.24
CA GLN A 49 12.37 -14.40 26.05
C GLN A 49 11.52 -15.63 26.41
N GLN A 50 10.71 -15.54 27.47
CA GLN A 50 9.81 -16.60 27.86
C GLN A 50 8.75 -16.85 26.76
N ALA A 51 8.11 -15.79 26.27
CA ALA A 51 7.09 -15.89 25.23
C ALA A 51 7.67 -16.39 23.89
N GLN A 52 8.92 -16.02 23.55
CA GLN A 52 9.65 -16.57 22.41
C GLN A 52 9.83 -18.09 22.54
N ARG A 53 10.30 -18.57 23.70
CA ARG A 53 10.50 -20.02 23.95
C ARG A 53 9.18 -20.79 23.97
N ALA A 54 8.13 -20.18 24.51
CA ALA A 54 6.81 -20.78 24.59
C ALA A 54 6.05 -20.73 23.24
N GLY A 55 6.55 -20.00 22.25
CA GLY A 55 5.85 -19.79 20.97
C GLY A 55 4.56 -18.99 21.11
N THR A 56 4.37 -18.27 22.22
CA THR A 56 3.15 -17.51 22.54
C THR A 56 3.27 -16.03 22.18
N LEU A 57 4.32 -15.63 21.45
CA LEU A 57 4.36 -14.30 20.88
C LEU A 57 3.27 -14.19 19.83
N GLU A 58 2.26 -13.38 20.13
CA GLU A 58 1.32 -12.83 19.15
C GLU A 58 2.11 -11.94 18.17
N THR A 59 2.76 -12.57 17.21
CA THR A 59 3.48 -11.93 16.09
C THR A 59 2.54 -11.56 14.95
N ARG A 60 1.30 -12.05 15.03
CA ARG A 60 0.22 -11.75 14.10
C ARG A 60 -0.80 -10.88 14.82
N ASN A 61 -1.32 -9.89 14.11
CA ASN A 61 -2.42 -9.00 14.52
C ASN A 61 -2.02 -7.63 15.08
N TYR A 62 -1.03 -6.97 14.47
CA TYR A 62 -1.50 -5.78 13.74
C TYR A 62 -2.29 -6.37 12.57
N ALA A 63 -3.58 -6.10 12.51
CA ALA A 63 -4.37 -6.49 11.36
C ALA A 63 -3.73 -5.81 10.14
N GLU A 64 -2.79 -6.49 9.48
CA GLU A 64 -2.48 -6.16 8.10
C GLU A 64 -3.82 -6.25 7.40
N ALA A 65 -4.33 -5.11 6.95
CA ALA A 65 -5.65 -4.99 6.34
C ALA A 65 -5.77 -5.83 5.04
N SER A 66 -4.72 -6.55 4.66
CA SER A 66 -4.64 -7.40 3.49
C SER A 66 -4.12 -8.77 3.86
N ALA A 67 -4.71 -9.81 3.24
CA ALA A 67 -4.17 -11.15 3.32
C ALA A 67 -2.73 -11.18 2.79
N VAL A 68 -1.92 -12.13 3.30
CA VAL A 68 -0.56 -12.39 2.80
C VAL A 68 -0.60 -12.44 1.26
N PRO A 69 0.24 -11.68 0.54
CA PRO A 69 0.22 -11.67 -0.91
C PRO A 69 0.46 -13.08 -1.45
N VAL A 70 -0.54 -13.64 -2.14
CA VAL A 70 -0.36 -14.89 -2.88
C VAL A 70 0.42 -14.55 -4.15
N ALA A 71 1.48 -15.31 -4.42
CA ALA A 71 2.27 -15.11 -5.64
C ALA A 71 1.37 -15.30 -6.88
N ALA A 72 1.16 -14.22 -7.63
CA ALA A 72 0.32 -14.22 -8.83
C ALA A 72 0.97 -14.94 -10.03
N SER A 73 2.25 -15.29 -9.93
CA SER A 73 3.04 -15.91 -11.00
C SER A 73 3.82 -17.11 -10.49
N SER A 74 3.91 -18.15 -11.32
CA SER A 74 4.73 -19.35 -11.10
C SER A 74 6.13 -19.25 -11.71
N LEU A 75 6.51 -18.11 -12.29
CA LEU A 75 7.82 -17.91 -12.90
C LEU A 75 8.91 -17.77 -11.83
N THR A 76 10.08 -18.35 -12.09
CA THR A 76 11.25 -18.14 -11.24
C THR A 76 11.77 -16.71 -11.38
N ARG A 77 12.56 -16.26 -10.40
CA ARG A 77 13.15 -14.91 -10.43
C ARG A 77 14.04 -14.70 -11.66
N GLU A 78 14.78 -15.72 -12.08
CA GLU A 78 15.65 -15.68 -13.25
C GLU A 78 14.85 -15.56 -14.54
N GLN A 79 13.74 -16.29 -14.67
CA GLN A 79 12.82 -16.16 -15.80
C GLN A 79 12.27 -14.74 -15.89
N VAL A 80 11.76 -14.20 -14.77
CA VAL A 80 11.22 -12.83 -14.72
C VAL A 80 12.26 -11.79 -15.13
N VAL A 81 13.52 -11.92 -14.67
CA VAL A 81 14.59 -10.99 -15.04
C VAL A 81 14.92 -11.10 -16.54
N ALA A 82 14.94 -12.29 -17.11
CA ALA A 82 15.21 -12.49 -18.53
C ALA A 82 14.08 -11.93 -19.41
N GLU A 83 12.83 -12.19 -19.03
CA GLU A 83 11.64 -11.65 -19.71
C GLU A 83 11.63 -10.12 -19.66
N ALA A 84 11.88 -9.53 -18.49
CA ALA A 84 11.90 -8.08 -18.32
C ALA A 84 13.01 -7.41 -19.16
N ARG A 85 14.19 -8.03 -19.28
CA ARG A 85 15.28 -7.52 -20.13
C ARG A 85 14.92 -7.53 -21.61
N GLU A 86 14.31 -8.61 -22.11
CA GLU A 86 13.82 -8.63 -23.49
C GLU A 86 12.70 -7.63 -23.73
N ALA A 87 11.76 -7.51 -22.79
CA ALA A 87 10.68 -6.53 -22.89
C ALA A 87 11.23 -5.10 -22.99
N ALA A 88 12.24 -4.77 -22.18
CA ALA A 88 12.93 -3.49 -22.24
C ALA A 88 13.66 -3.28 -23.58
N ARG A 89 14.37 -4.29 -24.08
CA ARG A 89 15.04 -4.24 -25.40
C ARG A 89 14.05 -4.00 -26.54
N LEU A 90 12.82 -4.50 -26.40
CA LEU A 90 11.75 -4.35 -27.37
C LEU A 90 10.94 -3.04 -27.19
N GLY A 91 11.27 -2.21 -26.20
CA GLY A 91 10.52 -0.99 -25.87
C GLY A 91 9.12 -1.25 -25.30
N ALA A 92 8.86 -2.49 -24.86
CA ALA A 92 7.55 -2.92 -24.36
C ALA A 92 7.34 -2.60 -22.87
N THR A 93 8.34 -2.03 -22.20
CA THR A 93 8.26 -1.56 -20.80
C THR A 93 8.06 -0.06 -20.70
N ASP A 94 8.09 0.66 -21.82
CA ASP A 94 7.96 2.11 -21.83
C ASP A 94 6.51 2.50 -21.57
N ALA A 95 6.27 3.21 -20.47
CA ALA A 95 4.99 3.81 -20.14
C ALA A 95 5.17 5.32 -20.01
N ASN A 96 4.32 6.08 -20.69
CA ASN A 96 4.14 7.51 -20.42
C ASN A 96 2.66 7.80 -20.21
N GLU A 97 2.34 9.02 -19.79
CA GLU A 97 0.97 9.44 -19.46
C GLU A 97 0.02 9.43 -20.67
N ALA A 98 0.56 9.39 -21.90
CA ALA A 98 -0.20 9.45 -23.15
C ALA A 98 -0.42 8.07 -23.79
N GLU A 99 0.45 7.09 -23.54
CA GLU A 99 0.44 5.79 -24.23
C GLU A 99 1.04 4.69 -23.35
N VAL A 100 0.26 3.61 -23.14
CA VAL A 100 0.76 2.35 -22.59
C VAL A 100 1.17 1.46 -23.76
N ARG A 101 2.48 1.27 -23.97
CA ARG A 101 2.97 0.35 -25.00
C ARG A 101 2.74 -1.09 -24.57
N VAL A 102 1.83 -1.78 -25.27
CA VAL A 102 1.58 -3.21 -25.07
C VAL A 102 2.38 -4.00 -26.11
N ALA A 103 3.14 -5.00 -25.64
CA ALA A 103 3.89 -5.90 -26.52
C ALA A 103 2.94 -6.58 -27.53
N THR A 104 3.30 -6.52 -28.81
CA THR A 104 2.63 -7.29 -29.87
C THR A 104 2.73 -8.80 -29.60
N PRO A 105 1.86 -9.65 -30.19
CA PRO A 105 1.92 -11.09 -29.99
C PRO A 105 3.28 -11.71 -30.31
N ALA A 106 3.95 -11.23 -31.38
CA ALA A 106 5.29 -11.68 -31.74
C ALA A 106 6.34 -11.28 -30.69
N GLN A 107 6.27 -10.05 -30.17
CA GLN A 107 7.15 -9.59 -29.10
C GLN A 107 6.93 -10.38 -27.80
N GLN A 108 5.68 -10.69 -27.46
CA GLN A 108 5.37 -11.53 -26.30
C GLN A 108 5.97 -12.93 -26.41
N GLN A 109 5.97 -13.52 -27.61
CA GLN A 109 6.63 -14.81 -27.84
C GLN A 109 8.14 -14.71 -27.64
N LEU A 110 8.79 -13.63 -28.11
CA LEU A 110 10.22 -13.40 -27.91
C LEU A 110 10.59 -13.23 -26.43
N ILE A 111 9.77 -12.46 -25.70
CA ILE A 111 9.91 -12.24 -24.26
C ILE A 111 9.81 -13.59 -23.53
N ARG A 112 8.74 -14.35 -23.76
CA ARG A 112 8.54 -15.68 -23.17
C ARG A 112 9.70 -16.63 -23.49
N ALA A 113 10.17 -16.62 -24.73
CA ALA A 113 11.29 -17.48 -25.14
C ALA A 113 12.59 -17.15 -24.38
N ALA A 114 12.82 -15.89 -23.99
CA ALA A 114 13.95 -15.54 -23.15
C ALA A 114 13.82 -16.05 -21.71
N GLY A 115 12.61 -16.04 -21.15
CA GLY A 115 12.30 -16.69 -19.89
C GLY A 115 12.64 -18.18 -19.93
N ILE A 116 12.16 -18.91 -20.95
CA ILE A 116 12.45 -20.34 -21.12
C ILE A 116 13.96 -20.61 -21.24
N ARG A 117 14.68 -19.85 -22.08
CA ARG A 117 16.14 -20.00 -22.20
C ARG A 117 16.88 -19.74 -20.88
N ALA A 118 16.36 -18.86 -20.02
CA ALA A 118 16.95 -18.60 -18.72
C ALA A 118 16.72 -19.75 -17.74
N LEU A 119 15.54 -20.36 -17.77
CA LEU A 119 15.24 -21.56 -16.99
C LEU A 119 16.15 -22.72 -17.40
N ASP A 120 16.31 -22.97 -18.70
CA ASP A 120 17.17 -24.05 -19.19
C ASP A 120 18.63 -23.88 -18.71
N ARG A 121 19.12 -22.63 -18.73
CA ARG A 121 20.47 -22.32 -18.23
C ARG A 121 20.59 -22.53 -16.72
N SER A 122 19.60 -22.14 -15.93
CA SER A 122 19.66 -22.34 -14.48
C SER A 122 19.54 -23.81 -14.09
N MET A 123 18.73 -24.59 -14.82
CA MET A 123 18.69 -26.04 -14.68
C MET A 123 20.03 -26.70 -15.05
N ALA A 124 20.67 -26.26 -16.15
CA ALA A 124 21.99 -26.75 -16.53
C ALA A 124 23.07 -26.38 -15.50
N GLN A 125 23.01 -25.20 -14.89
CA GLN A 125 23.91 -24.78 -13.83
C GLN A 125 23.72 -25.56 -12.54
N ALA A 126 22.47 -25.92 -12.21
CA ALA A 126 22.16 -26.74 -11.03
C ALA A 126 22.59 -28.22 -11.17
N ALA A 127 22.84 -28.68 -12.39
CA ALA A 127 23.25 -30.05 -12.68
C ALA A 127 24.78 -30.25 -12.72
N ASN A 128 25.57 -29.17 -12.61
CA ASN A 128 27.04 -29.21 -12.52
C ASN A 128 27.50 -28.93 -11.09
#